data_AF-A0A976G560-F1
#
_entry.id   AF-A0A976G560-F1
#
_cell.length_a   1.000
_cell.length_b   1.000
_cell.length_c   1.000
_cell.angle_alpha   90.00
_cell.angle_beta   90.00
_cell.angle_gamma   90.00
#
_symmetry.space_group_name_H-M   'P 1'
#
loop_
_entity.id
_entity.type
_entity.pdbx_description
1 polymer ?
#
loop_
_entity_poly.entity_id
_entity_poly.type
_entity_poly.pdbx_seq_one_letter_code
_entity_poly.pdbx_strand_id
1 'polypeptide(L)'
;MAQAGVDDFVVTGWFGLVARAGTPQPAIDAVHRAVADILARKEFAQRLRQLGGRPGVLAPAAFDAFMRNERDEWGRAVKASGATAE
;
A
#
# COMPACT_ATOMS: atom_id res chain seq x y z
N MET A 1 13.45 -6.31 13.93
CA MET A 1 14.41 -5.21 13.61
C MET A 1 15.13 -4.65 14.84
N ALA A 2 15.05 -5.28 16.03
CA ALA A 2 15.71 -4.77 17.24
C ALA A 2 17.22 -5.08 17.35
N GLN A 3 17.84 -5.73 16.35
CA GLN A 3 19.26 -6.10 16.38
C GLN A 3 20.19 -5.12 15.63
N ALA A 4 19.64 -4.08 15.00
CA ALA A 4 20.42 -3.11 14.22
C ALA A 4 20.52 -1.71 14.87
N GLY A 5 19.91 -1.46 16.03
CA GLY A 5 19.96 -0.16 16.71
C GLY A 5 19.27 0.99 15.95
N VAL A 6 18.30 0.67 15.10
CA VAL A 6 17.51 1.66 14.36
C VAL A 6 16.06 1.56 14.83
N ASP A 7 15.77 2.24 15.94
CA ASP A 7 14.49 2.12 16.66
C ASP A 7 13.29 2.61 15.83
N ASP A 8 13.53 3.44 14.80
CA ASP A 8 12.49 4.02 13.94
C ASP A 8 12.41 3.39 12.53
N PHE A 9 13.20 2.35 12.24
CA PHE A 9 13.22 1.74 10.90
C PHE A 9 12.12 0.69 10.74
N VAL A 10 10.94 1.13 10.30
CA VAL A 10 9.78 0.29 10.01
C VAL A 10 9.46 0.33 8.51
N VAL A 11 9.87 -0.73 7.80
CA VAL A 11 9.48 -0.96 6.40
C VAL A 11 8.33 -1.96 6.38
N THR A 12 7.17 -1.53 5.92
CA THR A 12 6.00 -2.40 5.77
C THR A 12 5.64 -2.52 4.30
N GLY A 13 5.65 -3.73 3.76
CA GLY A 13 5.13 -4.00 2.42
C GLY A 13 3.62 -3.76 2.33
N TRP A 14 3.16 -3.26 1.20
CA TRP A 14 1.75 -2.98 0.95
C TRP A 14 1.32 -3.50 -0.41
N PHE A 15 0.01 -3.72 -0.55
CA PHE A 15 -0.64 -4.11 -1.79
C PHE A 15 -1.77 -3.14 -2.08
N GLY A 16 -2.03 -2.89 -3.35
CA GLY A 16 -3.13 -2.04 -3.79
C GLY A 16 -3.52 -2.31 -5.24
N LEU A 17 -4.62 -1.70 -5.66
CA LEU A 17 -5.14 -1.79 -7.02
C LEU A 17 -4.97 -0.45 -7.71
N VAL A 18 -4.57 -0.49 -8.97
CA VAL A 18 -4.41 0.70 -9.83
C VAL A 18 -5.16 0.47 -11.14
N ALA A 19 -5.64 1.55 -11.74
CA ALA A 19 -6.31 1.55 -13.03
C ALA A 19 -5.54 2.46 -14.02
N ARG A 20 -5.87 2.34 -15.31
CA ARG A 20 -5.25 3.17 -16.35
C ARG A 20 -5.57 4.66 -16.11
N ALA A 21 -4.63 5.54 -16.46
CA ALA A 21 -4.87 6.97 -16.47
C ALA A 21 -6.11 7.32 -17.31
N GLY A 22 -6.98 8.18 -16.77
CA GLY A 22 -8.23 8.57 -17.41
C GLY A 22 -9.40 7.62 -17.17
N THR A 23 -9.26 6.57 -16.36
CA THR A 23 -10.43 5.77 -15.92
C THR A 23 -11.45 6.69 -15.22
N PRO A 24 -12.74 6.66 -15.61
CA PRO A 24 -13.77 7.52 -15.01
C PRO A 24 -13.89 7.33 -13.50
N GLN A 25 -14.04 8.43 -12.75
CA GLN A 25 -14.18 8.39 -11.29
C GLN A 25 -15.28 7.45 -10.79
N PRO A 26 -16.48 7.36 -11.40
CA PRO A 26 -17.51 6.43 -10.95
C PRO A 26 -17.08 4.95 -10.97
N ALA A 27 -16.20 4.56 -11.90
CA ALA A 27 -15.67 3.20 -11.96
C ALA A 27 -14.65 2.95 -10.83
N ILE A 28 -13.81 3.95 -10.53
CA ILE A 28 -12.89 3.91 -9.38
C ILE A 28 -13.66 3.78 -8.07
N ASP A 29 -14.72 4.58 -7.91
CA ASP A 29 -15.55 4.57 -6.70
C ASP A 29 -16.28 3.22 -6.52
N ALA A 30 -16.75 2.64 -7.61
CA ALA A 30 -17.39 1.32 -7.58
C ALA A 30 -16.42 0.22 -7.13
N VAL A 31 -15.20 0.19 -7.67
CA VAL A 31 -14.16 -0.77 -7.26
C VAL A 31 -13.74 -0.52 -5.80
N HIS A 32 -13.54 0.74 -5.42
CA HIS A 32 -13.18 1.09 -4.05
C HIS A 32 -14.21 0.59 -3.03
N ARG A 33 -15.50 0.82 -3.28
CA ARG A 33 -16.59 0.32 -2.41
C ARG A 33 -16.56 -1.20 -2.32
N ALA A 34 -16.48 -1.90 -3.44
CA ALA A 34 -16.45 -3.37 -3.43
C ALA A 34 -15.25 -3.92 -2.64
N VAL A 35 -14.07 -3.30 -2.76
CA VAL A 35 -12.88 -3.69 -2.00
C VAL A 35 -13.04 -3.39 -0.51
N ALA A 36 -13.56 -2.22 -0.15
CA ALA A 36 -13.83 -1.85 1.24
C ALA A 36 -14.80 -2.84 1.89
N ASP A 37 -15.87 -3.21 1.19
CA ASP A 37 -16.86 -4.19 1.67
C ASP A 37 -16.23 -5.57 1.91
N ILE A 38 -15.32 -6.02 1.04
CA ILE A 38 -14.60 -7.30 1.22
C ILE A 38 -13.66 -7.23 2.42
N LEU A 39 -12.91 -6.14 2.57
CA LEU A 39 -11.96 -5.95 3.66
C LEU A 39 -12.64 -5.86 5.04
N ALA A 40 -13.91 -5.43 5.08
CA ALA A 40 -14.72 -5.40 6.30
C ALA A 40 -15.25 -6.78 6.72
N ARG A 41 -15.19 -7.81 5.86
CA ARG A 41 -15.64 -9.17 6.20
C ARG A 41 -14.69 -9.81 7.21
N LYS A 42 -15.24 -10.35 8.29
CA LYS A 42 -14.47 -10.93 9.39
C LYS A 42 -13.56 -12.06 8.91
N GLU A 43 -14.07 -12.92 8.05
CA GLU A 43 -13.38 -14.08 7.50
C GLU A 43 -12.17 -13.64 6.66
N PHE A 44 -12.35 -12.61 5.83
CA PHE A 44 -11.29 -12.07 4.99
C PHE A 44 -10.22 -11.36 5.82
N ALA A 45 -10.63 -10.51 6.78
CA ALA A 45 -9.72 -9.84 7.70
C ALA A 45 -8.94 -10.82 8.58
N GLN A 46 -9.56 -11.93 8.98
CA GLN A 46 -8.87 -13.01 9.70
C GLN A 46 -7.87 -13.73 8.80
N ARG A 47 -8.25 -14.03 7.55
CA ARG A 47 -7.35 -14.68 6.61
C ARG A 47 -6.14 -13.82 6.28
N LEU A 48 -6.32 -12.52 6.06
CA LEU A 48 -5.21 -11.57 5.87
C LEU A 48 -4.25 -11.58 7.07
N ARG A 49 -4.79 -11.55 8.30
CA ARG A 49 -3.97 -11.62 9.53
C ARG A 49 -3.17 -12.92 9.65
N GLN A 50 -3.75 -14.06 9.26
CA GLN A 50 -3.03 -15.34 9.21
C GLN A 50 -1.88 -15.34 8.20
N LEU A 51 -1.98 -14.52 7.14
CA LEU A 51 -0.94 -14.34 6.13
C LEU A 51 0.06 -13.22 6.50
N GLY A 52 0.00 -12.69 7.72
CA GLY A 52 0.88 -11.60 8.18
C GLY A 52 0.48 -10.20 7.70
N GLY A 53 -0.67 -10.09 7.02
CA GLY A 53 -1.21 -8.82 6.54
C GLY A 53 -2.23 -8.19 7.49
N ARG A 54 -2.63 -6.96 7.17
CA ARG A 54 -3.74 -6.26 7.82
C ARG A 54 -4.64 -5.63 6.75
N PRO A 55 -5.96 -5.58 6.94
CA PRO A 55 -6.84 -4.86 6.03
C PRO A 55 -6.41 -3.38 5.94
N GLY A 56 -6.17 -2.90 4.72
CA GLY A 56 -5.85 -1.50 4.45
C GLY A 56 -6.96 -0.87 3.63
N VAL A 57 -7.59 0.18 4.14
CA VAL A 57 -8.60 0.95 3.42
C VAL A 57 -8.20 2.42 3.44
N LEU A 58 -7.80 2.92 2.28
CA LEU A 58 -7.59 4.34 2.03
C LEU A 58 -8.58 4.79 0.96
N ALA A 59 -9.12 6.00 1.11
CA ALA A 59 -9.89 6.63 0.04
C ALA A 59 -9.00 6.75 -1.22
N PRO A 60 -9.56 6.69 -2.44
CA PRO A 60 -8.75 6.69 -3.67
C PRO A 60 -7.73 7.84 -3.76
N ALA A 61 -8.14 9.07 -3.39
CA ALA A 61 -7.25 10.23 -3.38
C ALA A 61 -6.13 10.13 -2.31
N ALA A 62 -6.44 9.56 -1.14
CA ALA A 62 -5.45 9.33 -0.09
C ALA A 62 -4.46 8.23 -0.50
N PHE A 63 -4.92 7.18 -1.18
CA PHE A 63 -4.06 6.13 -1.71
C PHE A 63 -3.12 6.65 -2.81
N ASP A 64 -3.61 7.51 -3.68
CA ASP A 64 -2.80 8.19 -4.69
C ASP A 64 -1.71 9.09 -4.08
N ALA A 65 -2.04 9.84 -3.02
CA ALA A 65 -1.06 10.60 -2.25
C ALA A 65 -0.03 9.70 -1.55
N PHE A 66 -0.47 8.60 -0.94
CA PHE A 66 0.40 7.60 -0.32
C PHE A 66 1.41 7.02 -1.33
N MET A 67 0.93 6.60 -2.51
CA MET A 67 1.81 6.07 -3.56
C MET A 67 2.84 7.10 -4.07
N ARG A 68 2.48 8.39 -4.13
CA ARG A 68 3.45 9.45 -4.45
C ARG A 68 4.54 9.54 -3.39
N ASN A 69 4.16 9.59 -2.12
CA ASN A 69 5.12 9.65 -1.01
C ASN A 69 6.05 8.43 -0.99
N GLU A 70 5.50 7.22 -1.14
CA GLU A 70 6.28 5.98 -1.22
C GLU A 70 7.31 6.04 -2.35
N ARG A 71 6.91 6.46 -3.56
CA ARG A 71 7.85 6.59 -4.68
C ARG A 71 8.97 7.58 -4.38
N ASP A 72 8.66 8.71 -3.75
CA ASP A 72 9.66 9.73 -3.45
C ASP A 72 10.63 9.24 -2.36
N GLU A 73 10.13 8.57 -1.32
CA GLU A 73 10.93 8.01 -0.24
C GLU A 73 11.85 6.89 -0.73
N TRP A 74 11.29 5.89 -1.41
CA TRP A 74 12.06 4.78 -1.96
C TRP A 74 13.02 5.25 -3.06
N GLY A 75 12.64 6.26 -3.85
CA GLY A 75 13.52 6.88 -4.82
C GLY A 75 14.74 7.54 -4.19
N ARG A 76 14.61 8.17 -3.00
CA ARG A 76 15.75 8.67 -2.23
C ARG A 76 16.60 7.53 -1.68
N ALA A 77 15.98 6.48 -1.15
CA ALA A 77 16.68 5.32 -0.60
C ALA A 77 17.55 4.62 -1.67
N VAL A 78 16.99 4.35 -2.85
CA VAL A 78 17.71 3.72 -3.97
C VAL A 78 18.92 4.56 -4.41
N LYS A 79 18.74 5.88 -4.53
CA LYS A 79 19.85 6.79 -4.87
C LYS A 79 20.94 6.80 -3.81
N ALA A 80 20.58 6.81 -2.54
CA ALA A 80 21.53 6.81 -1.44
C ALA A 80 22.29 5.48 -1.32
N SER A 81 21.63 4.35 -1.61
CA SER A 81 22.24 3.02 -1.51
C SER A 81 23.08 2.65 -2.75
N GLY A 82 22.91 3.35 -3.87
CA GLY A 82 23.54 3.00 -5.15
C GLY A 82 22.93 1.75 -5.81
N ALA A 83 21.73 1.34 -5.39
CA ALA A 83 21.06 0.17 -5.96
C ALA A 83 20.58 0.44 -7.39
N THR A 84 20.69 -0.55 -8.26
CA THR A 84 20.18 -0.51 -9.64
C THR A 84 19.31 -1.73 -9.89
N ALA A 85 18.32 -1.60 -10.78
CA ALA A 85 17.70 -2.79 -11.36
C ALA A 85 18.72 -3.43 -12.31
N GLU A 86 18.94 -4.74 -12.19
CA GLU A 86 19.76 -5.50 -13.14
C GLU A 86 19.14 -5.53 -14.54
#